data_AF-A0A1E7WSG1-F1
#
_entry.id   AF-A0A1E7WSG1-F1
#
_cell.length_a   1.000
_cell.length_b   1.000
_cell.length_c   1.000
_cell.angle_alpha   90.00
_cell.angle_beta   90.00
_cell.angle_gamma   90.00
#
_symmetry.space_group_name_H-M   'P 1'
#
loop_
_entity.id
_entity.type
_entity.pdbx_description
1 polymer ?
#
loop_
_entity_poly.entity_id
_entity_poly.type
_entity_poly.pdbx_seq_one_letter_code
_entity_poly.pdbx_strand_id
1 'polypeptide(L)'
;MLKAVGAIDRELRAGERKFVTAPPDTAQARLERGFAEARAAVKPKWFEAAQIELFSAPNDPKRIYRIVTAFGEYCLYYPDKASISANASAGSGHASFGQPRMSSCPRRF
;
A
#
# COMPACT_ATOMS: atom_id res chain seq x y z
N MET A 1 8.29 5.51 -58.71
CA MET A 1 8.25 4.40 -57.73
C MET A 1 8.49 4.81 -56.26
N LEU A 2 8.59 6.11 -55.91
CA LEU A 2 8.85 6.57 -54.52
C LEU A 2 7.59 6.96 -53.71
N LYS A 3 6.47 7.27 -54.38
CA LYS A 3 5.22 7.70 -53.71
C LYS A 3 4.52 6.57 -52.94
N ALA A 4 4.69 5.31 -53.36
CA ALA A 4 4.07 4.16 -52.71
C ALA A 4 4.68 3.87 -51.33
N VAL A 5 6.01 4.04 -51.19
CA VAL A 5 6.73 3.80 -49.92
C VAL A 5 6.32 4.81 -48.85
N GLY A 6 6.15 6.08 -49.22
CA GLY A 6 5.71 7.13 -48.29
C GLY A 6 4.22 7.04 -47.90
N ALA A 7 3.39 6.34 -48.68
CA ALA A 7 2.01 6.04 -48.31
C ALA A 7 1.96 4.90 -47.28
N ILE A 8 2.72 3.83 -47.51
CA ILE A 8 2.84 2.69 -46.57
C ILE A 8 3.39 3.14 -45.21
N ASP A 9 4.41 4.00 -45.21
CA ASP A 9 4.99 4.55 -43.97
C ASP A 9 4.00 5.43 -43.17
N ARG A 10 3.12 6.17 -43.86
CA ARG A 10 2.03 6.92 -43.19
C ARG A 10 0.97 6.00 -42.63
N GLU A 11 0.63 4.94 -43.35
CA GLU A 11 -0.36 3.95 -42.92
C GLU A 11 0.13 3.17 -41.69
N LEU A 12 1.41 2.80 -41.66
CA LEU A 12 2.06 2.18 -40.50
C LEU A 12 2.13 3.11 -39.27
N ARG A 13 2.27 4.43 -39.46
CA ARG A 13 2.21 5.39 -38.35
C ARG A 13 0.79 5.74 -37.91
N ALA A 14 -0.19 5.63 -38.80
CA ALA A 14 -1.60 5.89 -38.50
C ALA A 14 -2.31 4.68 -37.87
N GLY A 15 -1.74 3.48 -38.00
CA GLY A 15 -2.23 2.28 -37.33
C GLY A 15 -2.19 2.40 -35.80
N GLU A 16 -3.17 1.79 -35.14
CA GLU A 16 -3.21 1.71 -33.67
C GLU A 16 -1.91 1.09 -33.14
N ARG A 17 -1.21 1.85 -32.29
CA ARG A 17 -0.09 1.32 -31.52
C ARG A 17 -0.63 0.23 -30.61
N LYS A 18 -0.56 -1.02 -31.05
CA LYS A 18 -0.82 -2.18 -30.20
C LYS A 18 0.26 -2.19 -29.13
N PHE A 19 -0.05 -1.63 -27.96
CA PHE A 19 0.78 -1.77 -26.79
C PHE A 19 0.91 -3.26 -26.50
N VAL A 20 2.11 -3.80 -26.71
CA VAL A 20 2.44 -5.16 -26.27
C VAL A 20 2.42 -5.11 -24.74
N THR A 21 1.27 -5.41 -24.16
CA THR A 21 1.12 -5.61 -22.74
C THR A 21 1.63 -7.02 -22.45
N ALA A 22 2.63 -7.13 -21.59
CA ALA A 22 3.11 -8.43 -21.14
C ALA A 22 1.91 -9.18 -20.55
N PRO A 23 1.71 -10.47 -20.91
CA PRO A 23 0.64 -11.26 -20.32
C PRO A 23 0.77 -11.21 -18.79
N PRO A 24 -0.33 -10.96 -18.06
CA PRO A 24 -0.28 -10.78 -16.61
C PRO A 24 0.19 -12.04 -15.85
N ASP A 25 0.25 -13.18 -16.54
CA ASP A 25 0.49 -14.50 -15.95
C ASP A 25 1.71 -15.18 -16.59
N THR A 26 2.87 -14.52 -16.51
CA THR A 26 4.15 -15.15 -16.85
C THR A 26 4.63 -16.04 -15.70
N ALA A 27 5.49 -17.02 -16.00
CA ALA A 27 6.11 -17.84 -14.96
C ALA A 27 6.87 -16.99 -13.92
N GLN A 28 7.45 -15.88 -14.36
CA GLN A 28 8.12 -14.89 -13.52
C GLN A 28 7.13 -14.20 -12.57
N ALA A 29 5.97 -13.76 -13.06
CA ALA A 29 4.94 -13.14 -12.22
C ALA A 29 4.40 -14.10 -11.15
N ARG A 30 4.24 -15.39 -11.49
CA ARG A 30 3.84 -16.43 -10.51
C ARG A 30 4.90 -16.63 -9.44
N LEU A 31 6.17 -16.66 -9.84
CA LEU A 31 7.30 -16.80 -8.91
C LEU A 31 7.40 -15.59 -7.97
N GLU A 32 7.29 -14.38 -8.50
CA GLU A 32 7.28 -13.14 -7.72
C GLU A 32 6.12 -13.11 -6.72
N ARG A 33 4.92 -13.53 -7.13
CA ARG A 33 3.77 -13.68 -6.22
C ARG A 33 4.07 -14.69 -5.11
N GLY A 34 4.64 -15.84 -5.43
CA GLY A 34 5.01 -16.85 -4.42
C GLY A 34 6.03 -16.32 -3.41
N PHE A 35 7.03 -15.57 -3.86
CA PHE A 35 7.98 -14.91 -2.95
C PHE A 35 7.33 -13.82 -2.09
N ALA A 36 6.40 -13.05 -2.64
CA ALA A 36 5.68 -12.02 -1.90
C ALA A 36 4.79 -12.65 -0.80
N GLU A 37 4.07 -13.73 -1.12
CA GLU A 37 3.25 -14.48 -0.18
C GLU A 37 4.09 -15.12 0.93
N ALA A 38 5.20 -15.78 0.57
CA ALA A 38 6.13 -16.35 1.54
C ALA A 38 6.74 -15.29 2.47
N ARG A 39 7.08 -14.12 1.93
CA ARG A 39 7.62 -12.99 2.70
C ARG A 39 6.58 -12.38 3.64
N ALA A 40 5.30 -12.39 3.28
CA ALA A 40 4.22 -11.94 4.15
C ALA A 40 3.94 -12.91 5.31
N ALA A 41 4.23 -14.21 5.12
CA ALA A 41 4.01 -15.23 6.15
C ALA A 41 5.08 -15.24 7.26
N VAL A 42 6.24 -14.60 7.03
CA VAL A 42 7.38 -14.63 7.95
C VAL A 42 7.64 -13.24 8.51
N LYS A 43 8.06 -13.18 9.78
CA LYS A 43 8.49 -11.91 10.39
C LYS A 43 9.68 -11.33 9.61
N PRO A 44 9.73 -10.01 9.38
CA PRO A 44 10.85 -9.39 8.69
C PRO A 44 12.14 -9.61 9.49
N LYS A 45 13.27 -9.65 8.79
CA LYS A 45 14.58 -9.72 9.46
C LYS A 45 14.88 -8.41 10.19
N TRP A 46 15.80 -8.43 11.15
CA TRP A 46 16.13 -7.26 11.98
C TRP A 46 16.64 -6.04 11.18
N PHE A 47 17.22 -6.28 10.00
CA PHE A 47 17.68 -5.24 9.07
C PHE A 47 16.64 -4.88 7.99
N GLU A 48 15.52 -5.59 7.93
CA GLU A 48 14.44 -5.30 6.99
C GLU A 48 13.49 -4.24 7.58
N ALA A 49 12.89 -3.44 6.70
CA ALA A 49 11.89 -2.47 7.11
C ALA A 49 10.69 -3.17 7.76
N ALA A 50 10.11 -2.51 8.76
CA ALA A 50 8.85 -2.94 9.36
C ALA A 50 7.73 -2.95 8.32
N GLN A 51 6.87 -3.95 8.38
CA GLN A 51 5.65 -4.00 7.57
C GLN A 51 4.53 -3.26 8.32
N ILE A 52 3.80 -2.41 7.61
CA ILE A 52 2.71 -1.61 8.18
C ILE A 52 1.43 -1.94 7.42
N GLU A 53 0.43 -2.44 8.13
CA GLU A 53 -0.86 -2.85 7.57
C GLU A 53 -2.00 -2.09 8.24
N LEU A 54 -3.01 -1.69 7.46
CA LEU A 54 -4.25 -1.18 8.04
C LEU A 54 -5.02 -2.36 8.66
N PHE A 55 -5.20 -2.33 9.97
CA PHE A 55 -5.89 -3.37 10.70
C PHE A 55 -7.41 -3.13 10.78
N SER A 56 -7.81 -1.87 10.93
CA SER A 56 -9.22 -1.46 11.00
C SER A 56 -9.91 -1.56 9.64
N ALA A 57 -11.24 -1.46 9.63
CA ALA A 57 -11.99 -1.33 8.38
C ALA A 57 -11.51 -0.09 7.59
N PRO A 58 -11.58 -0.10 6.24
CA PRO A 58 -11.08 0.99 5.39
C PRO A 58 -11.62 2.38 5.75
N ASN A 59 -12.85 2.44 6.27
CA ASN A 59 -13.56 3.68 6.64
C ASN A 59 -13.74 3.83 8.16
N ASP A 60 -13.01 3.08 8.98
CA ASP A 60 -13.08 3.23 10.42
C ASP A 60 -12.50 4.61 10.83
N PRO A 61 -13.27 5.47 11.53
CA PRO A 61 -12.77 6.75 12.03
C PRO A 61 -11.60 6.55 13.02
N LYS A 62 -11.55 5.42 13.72
CA LYS A 62 -10.46 5.03 14.63
C LYS A 62 -9.51 4.08 13.93
N ARG A 63 -8.65 4.63 13.06
CA ARG A 63 -7.70 3.81 12.31
C ARG A 63 -6.75 3.05 13.23
N ILE A 64 -6.63 1.75 13.01
CA ILE A 64 -5.66 0.90 13.70
C ILE A 64 -4.64 0.45 12.66
N TYR A 65 -3.36 0.69 12.91
CA TYR A 65 -2.28 0.19 12.08
C TYR A 65 -1.54 -0.92 12.83
N ARG A 66 -1.41 -2.08 12.19
CA ARG A 66 -0.57 -3.18 12.67
C ARG A 66 0.82 -2.99 12.11
N ILE A 67 1.81 -3.02 12.99
CA ILE A 67 3.22 -2.91 12.64
C ILE A 67 3.90 -4.22 12.99
N VAL A 68 4.47 -4.88 11.99
CA VAL A 68 5.21 -6.13 12.13
C VAL A 68 6.69 -5.85 11.94
N THR A 69 7.45 -6.10 13.00
CA THR A 69 8.91 -5.93 13.03
C THR A 69 9.58 -7.28 13.29
N ALA A 70 10.91 -7.32 13.18
CA ALA A 70 11.69 -8.49 13.55
C ALA A 70 11.53 -8.89 15.02
N PHE A 71 11.31 -7.90 15.89
CA PHE A 71 11.22 -8.08 17.33
C PHE A 71 9.81 -8.43 17.81
N GLY A 72 8.80 -8.30 16.96
CA GLY A 72 7.42 -8.56 17.30
C GLY A 72 6.44 -7.69 16.53
N GLU A 73 5.17 -7.86 16.87
CA GLU A 73 4.07 -7.08 16.32
C GLU A 73 3.43 -6.21 17.39
N TYR A 74 3.00 -5.01 16.99
CA TYR A 74 2.24 -4.11 17.84
C TYR A 74 1.27 -3.28 16.99
N CYS A 75 0.25 -2.73 17.64
CA CYS A 75 -0.77 -1.93 16.99
C CYS A 75 -0.73 -0.48 17.47
N LEU A 76 -0.85 0.45 16.53
CA LEU A 76 -1.05 1.86 16.80
C LEU A 76 -2.52 2.21 16.65
N TYR A 77 -3.11 2.72 17.73
CA TYR A 77 -4.49 3.15 17.80
C TYR A 77 -4.53 4.65 17.58
N TYR A 78 -5.02 5.07 16.42
CA TYR A 78 -5.18 6.47 16.13
C TYR A 78 -6.49 6.99 16.74
N PRO A 79 -6.44 8.15 17.40
CA PRO A 79 -7.63 8.84 17.86
C PRO A 79 -8.55 9.18 16.68
N ASP A 80 -9.85 9.16 16.96
CA ASP A 80 -10.87 9.54 15.99
C ASP A 80 -10.74 11.04 15.67
N LYS A 81 -10.43 11.34 14.40
CA LYS A 81 -10.25 12.71 13.91
C LYS A 81 -11.57 13.50 13.85
N ALA A 82 -12.71 12.82 13.87
CA ALA A 82 -14.03 13.43 13.99
C ALA A 82 -14.45 13.65 15.47
N SER A 83 -13.72 13.07 16.43
CA SER A 83 -14.04 13.22 17.85
C SER A 83 -13.40 14.47 18.45
N ILE A 84 -14.23 15.38 18.96
CA ILE A 84 -13.81 16.61 19.65
C ILE A 84 -12.99 16.30 20.92
N SER A 85 -13.15 15.11 21.52
CA SER A 85 -12.40 14.69 22.72
C SER A 85 -10.90 14.49 22.49
N ALA A 86 -10.45 14.31 21.24
CA ALA A 86 -9.02 14.20 20.92
C ALA A 86 -8.32 15.56 20.84
N ASN A 87 -9.07 16.67 20.73
CA ASN A 87 -8.58 18.05 20.81
C ASN A 87 -8.33 18.51 22.26
N ALA A 88 -7.70 17.66 23.09
CA ALA A 88 -7.37 18.03 24.46
C ALA A 88 -6.20 19.04 24.56
N SER A 89 -5.55 19.39 23.44
CA SER A 89 -4.58 20.51 23.38
C SER A 89 -5.28 21.87 23.20
N ALA A 90 -6.35 22.09 23.95
CA ALA A 90 -7.15 23.32 23.94
C ALA A 90 -6.39 24.59 24.38
N GLY A 91 -5.10 24.47 24.76
CA GLY A 91 -4.26 25.60 25.13
C GLY A 91 -3.36 26.18 24.04
N SER A 92 -3.31 25.59 22.83
CA SER A 92 -2.30 25.95 21.81
C SER A 92 -2.81 26.65 20.55
N GLY A 93 -4.14 26.87 20.41
CA GLY A 93 -4.71 27.52 19.23
C GLY A 93 -4.63 26.70 17.93
N HIS A 94 -4.07 25.49 17.96
CA HIS A 94 -3.96 24.57 16.83
C HIS A 94 -4.77 23.29 17.08
N ALA A 95 -5.53 22.85 16.07
CA ALA A 95 -6.20 21.56 16.11
C ALA A 95 -5.14 20.45 16.11
N SER A 96 -5.09 19.66 17.18
CA SER A 96 -4.24 18.49 17.29
C SER A 96 -5.10 17.30 17.64
N PHE A 97 -4.97 16.23 16.85
CA PHE A 97 -5.77 15.04 17.04
C PHE A 97 -5.24 14.13 18.15
N GLY A 98 -4.29 14.56 18.99
CA GLY A 98 -3.64 13.70 19.98
C GLY A 98 -2.66 12.70 19.35
N GLN A 99 -1.80 12.10 20.16
CA GLN A 99 -0.81 11.12 19.70
C GLN A 99 -1.41 9.71 19.63
N PRO A 100 -1.01 8.88 18.65
CA PRO A 100 -1.43 7.49 18.59
C PRO A 100 -0.91 6.71 19.81
N ARG A 101 -1.72 5.79 20.33
CA ARG A 101 -1.32 4.92 21.46
C ARG A 101 -0.85 3.56 20.93
N MET A 102 0.25 3.06 21.48
CA MET A 102 0.79 1.74 21.17
C MET A 102 0.26 0.69 22.16
N SER A 103 -0.27 -0.42 21.66
CA SER A 103 -0.57 -1.60 22.49
C SER A 103 -0.57 -2.89 21.66
N SER A 104 -0.85 -4.03 22.29
CA SER A 104 -0.99 -5.31 21.62
C SER A 104 -2.10 -5.27 20.56
N CYS A 105 -1.89 -5.98 19.45
CA CYS A 105 -2.92 -6.09 18.41
C CYS A 105 -4.11 -6.95 18.87
N PRO A 106 -5.35 -6.61 18.44
CA PRO A 106 -6.50 -7.47 18.69
C PRO A 106 -6.36 -8.78 17.91
N ARG A 107 -6.94 -9.87 18.42
CA ARG A 107 -7.05 -11.12 17.65
C ARG A 107 -8.09 -10.94 16.54
N ARG A 108 -7.77 -11.37 15.32
CA ARG A 108 -8.77 -11.51 14.24
C ARG A 108 -9.54 -12.81 14.48
N PHE A 109 -10.85 -12.74 14.42
CA PHE A 109 -11.77 -13.88 14.49
C PHE A 109 -11.97 -14.48 13.09
#